data_AF-A0A0C1QMH4-F1
#
_entry.id   AF-A0A0C1QMH4-F1
#
_cell.length_a   1.000
_cell.length_b   1.000
_cell.length_c   1.000
_cell.angle_alpha   90.00
_cell.angle_beta   90.00
_cell.angle_gamma   90.00
#
_symmetry.space_group_name_H-M   'P 1'
#
loop_
_entity.id
_entity.type
_entity.pdbx_description
1 polymer ?
#
loop_
_entity_poly.entity_id
_entity_poly.type
_entity_poly.pdbx_seq_one_letter_code
_entity_poly.pdbx_strand_id
1 'polypeptide(L)'
;MLHISSKRKSFNFLAKACRFSKPFTIKLLSIVKTLYDTVTFLDKVYIVNKRHTQPIAENKRIILLSLLLFFALLLTAYHFYNKSNTQAEHIQYNARFSSDDLCSKNQGEAALSPMQNQQLPIELTHTVVQSHPRLLVKSKPTWRLEGNFKTHFEKLLEKSKSGNLESKYIIAQNLKYCLFSPKNDDQLNTKLEQLTQFSDASISIDTALNQFSYCKGLSDDETKAYYAYLEDAARNGFVPAQETFANIHAEFFMKSQNITTENRALYIATRDKFKKQRLEFLQHASQHGSEKAIMALSNLYYTQQQSDEHSFAKSYALNKLIMEITDNDDIYNRYSFYEQKQYLNMSEEEIEYADAMVEQWLQIIKTNGTLYPSNK
;
A
#
# COMPACT_ATOMS: atom_id res chain seq x y z
N MET A 1 43.41 34.05 -48.16
CA MET A 1 43.03 34.17 -46.74
C MET A 1 42.07 33.03 -46.38
N LEU A 2 42.61 32.04 -45.67
CA LEU A 2 42.03 31.11 -44.68
C LEU A 2 40.75 30.29 -44.98
N HIS A 3 41.04 29.03 -45.36
CA HIS A 3 40.50 27.75 -44.88
C HIS A 3 39.01 27.38 -44.99
N ILE A 4 38.72 26.59 -46.04
CA ILE A 4 37.66 25.57 -46.07
C ILE A 4 38.32 24.21 -45.75
N SER A 5 38.16 23.69 -44.54
CA SER A 5 38.35 22.26 -44.19
C SER A 5 38.05 22.05 -42.71
N SER A 6 36.94 21.39 -42.38
CA SER A 6 36.73 20.55 -41.17
C SER A 6 35.24 20.39 -40.85
N LYS A 7 34.47 19.66 -41.68
CA LYS A 7 33.11 19.19 -41.29
C LYS A 7 32.73 17.80 -41.83
N ARG A 8 33.70 16.96 -42.19
CA ARG A 8 33.46 15.55 -42.61
C ARG A 8 34.04 14.48 -41.68
N LYS A 9 34.61 14.84 -40.53
CA LYS A 9 35.22 13.88 -39.58
C LYS A 9 34.38 13.52 -38.35
N SER A 10 33.26 14.20 -38.07
CA SER A 10 32.46 13.97 -36.86
C SER A 10 31.35 12.91 -36.98
N PHE A 11 30.98 12.48 -38.19
CA PHE A 11 29.92 11.46 -38.38
C PHE A 11 30.42 10.01 -38.49
N ASN A 12 31.73 9.79 -38.71
CA ASN A 12 32.31 8.44 -38.77
C ASN A 12 32.82 7.92 -37.41
N PHE A 13 32.70 8.71 -36.33
CA PHE A 13 33.14 8.29 -34.99
C PHE A 13 32.06 7.49 -34.25
N LEU A 14 30.78 7.81 -34.45
CA LEU A 14 29.65 7.12 -33.80
C LEU A 14 29.36 5.73 -34.39
N ALA A 15 29.78 5.46 -35.63
CA ALA A 15 29.59 4.15 -36.26
C ALA A 15 30.66 3.11 -35.88
N LYS A 16 31.77 3.54 -35.24
CA LYS A 16 32.91 2.66 -34.92
C LYS A 16 32.95 2.20 -33.45
N ALA A 17 32.14 2.80 -32.58
CA ALA A 17 32.17 2.55 -31.13
C ALA A 17 31.10 1.56 -30.62
N CYS A 18 30.18 1.09 -31.47
CA CYS A 18 29.19 0.09 -31.07
C CYS A 18 28.92 -0.88 -32.24
N ARG A 19 29.19 -2.17 -32.04
CA ARG A 19 28.77 -3.24 -32.97
C ARG A 19 27.25 -3.41 -32.87
N PHE A 20 26.48 -2.48 -33.43
CA PHE A 20 25.06 -2.66 -33.63
C PHE A 20 24.81 -3.54 -34.87
N SER A 21 23.80 -4.41 -34.81
CA SER A 21 23.39 -5.18 -35.99
C SER A 21 22.85 -4.22 -37.06
N LYS A 22 23.19 -4.47 -38.34
CA LYS A 22 22.73 -3.67 -39.50
C LYS A 22 21.21 -3.34 -39.53
N PRO A 23 20.28 -4.22 -39.10
CA PRO A 23 18.87 -3.84 -39.09
C PRO A 23 18.51 -2.77 -38.04
N PHE A 24 19.25 -2.68 -36.93
CA PHE A 24 18.98 -1.72 -35.85
C PHE A 24 19.42 -0.30 -36.22
N THR A 25 20.57 -0.14 -36.88
CA THR A 25 21.08 1.17 -37.32
C THR A 25 20.18 1.81 -38.36
N ILE A 26 19.59 1.02 -39.27
CA ILE A 26 18.63 1.49 -40.28
C ILE A 26 17.35 1.99 -39.61
N LYS A 27 16.82 1.27 -38.62
CA LYS A 27 15.59 1.65 -37.92
C LYS A 27 15.78 2.91 -37.05
N LEU A 28 16.94 3.03 -36.40
CA LEU A 28 17.30 4.21 -35.62
C LEU A 28 17.49 5.46 -36.52
N LEU A 29 18.15 5.32 -37.67
CA LEU A 29 18.30 6.40 -38.64
C LEU A 29 16.94 6.85 -39.21
N SER A 30 16.01 5.92 -39.42
CA SER A 30 14.64 6.24 -39.83
C SER A 30 13.92 7.07 -38.78
N ILE A 31 13.99 6.70 -37.50
CA ILE A 31 13.36 7.42 -36.39
C ILE A 31 13.96 8.83 -36.23
N VAL A 32 15.29 8.95 -36.30
CA VAL A 32 15.98 10.24 -36.22
C VAL A 32 15.59 11.15 -37.39
N LYS A 33 15.44 10.59 -38.60
CA LYS A 33 14.96 11.34 -39.76
C LYS A 33 13.53 11.82 -39.59
N THR A 34 12.62 10.95 -39.12
CA THR A 34 11.22 11.34 -38.84
C THR A 34 11.14 12.44 -37.79
N LEU A 35 11.93 12.36 -36.73
CA LEU A 35 11.99 13.40 -35.70
C LEU A 35 12.52 14.72 -36.25
N TYR A 36 13.59 14.69 -37.07
CA TYR A 36 14.12 15.88 -37.72
C TYR A 36 13.11 16.54 -38.67
N ASP A 37 12.39 15.73 -39.45
CA ASP A 37 11.36 16.19 -40.39
C ASP A 37 10.15 16.79 -39.64
N THR A 38 9.76 16.21 -38.50
CA THR A 38 8.70 16.80 -37.65
C THR A 38 9.10 18.13 -37.01
N VAL A 39 10.36 18.27 -36.58
CA VAL A 39 10.87 19.54 -36.04
C VAL A 39 10.93 20.63 -37.13
N THR A 40 11.34 20.28 -38.35
CA THR A 40 11.34 21.23 -39.47
C THR A 40 9.93 21.57 -39.97
N PHE A 41 8.97 20.65 -39.87
CA PHE A 41 7.56 20.92 -40.13
C PHE A 41 6.98 21.90 -39.10
N LEU A 42 7.27 21.71 -37.82
CA LEU A 42 6.85 22.62 -36.75
C LEU A 42 7.45 24.02 -36.91
N ASP A 43 8.71 24.14 -37.34
CA ASP A 43 9.33 25.44 -37.67
C ASP A 43 8.60 26.15 -38.82
N LYS A 44 8.08 25.42 -39.82
CA LYS A 44 7.30 26.01 -40.94
C LYS A 44 5.89 26.42 -40.55
N VAL A 45 5.20 25.62 -39.74
CA VAL A 45 3.84 25.93 -39.25
C VAL A 45 3.85 27.14 -38.32
N TYR A 46 4.92 27.33 -37.53
CA TYR A 46 5.03 28.44 -36.57
C TYR A 46 5.39 29.79 -37.23
N ILE A 47 5.98 29.79 -38.44
CA ILE A 47 6.28 31.02 -39.19
C ILE A 47 5.00 31.68 -39.75
N VAL A 48 3.89 30.93 -39.89
CA VAL A 48 2.63 31.45 -40.45
C VAL A 48 1.78 32.19 -39.40
N ASN A 49 2.04 32.03 -38.10
CA ASN A 49 1.22 32.63 -37.05
C ASN A 49 1.99 33.70 -36.24
N LYS A 50 2.21 34.87 -36.87
CA LYS A 50 3.00 35.96 -36.29
C LYS A 50 2.13 37.01 -35.58
N ARG A 51 1.50 36.64 -34.46
CA ARG A 51 1.07 37.59 -33.41
C ARG A 51 1.05 36.90 -32.04
N HIS A 52 2.20 36.89 -31.37
CA HIS A 52 2.37 37.20 -29.95
C HIS A 52 3.82 36.86 -29.55
N THR A 53 4.47 37.85 -28.95
CA THR A 53 5.88 37.85 -28.55
C THR A 53 6.09 37.22 -27.17
N GLN A 54 6.82 36.11 -27.12
CA GLN A 54 7.61 35.64 -25.97
C GLN A 54 8.91 34.96 -26.49
N PRO A 55 10.01 34.92 -25.72
CA PRO A 55 11.34 34.72 -26.27
C PRO A 55 11.57 33.27 -26.74
N ILE A 56 11.72 33.13 -28.06
CA ILE A 56 11.94 31.88 -28.82
C ILE A 56 13.15 31.05 -28.31
N ALA A 57 14.04 31.63 -27.49
CA ALA A 57 15.22 30.96 -26.96
C ALA A 57 14.92 29.98 -25.81
N GLU A 58 13.89 30.22 -24.99
CA GLU A 58 13.60 29.37 -23.82
C GLU A 58 12.92 28.05 -24.20
N ASN A 59 11.98 28.09 -25.15
CA ASN A 59 11.28 26.88 -25.61
C ASN A 59 12.22 25.88 -26.30
N LYS A 60 13.25 26.36 -27.03
CA LYS A 60 14.25 25.48 -27.64
C LYS A 60 15.09 24.74 -26.60
N ARG A 61 15.43 25.39 -25.47
CA ARG A 61 16.16 24.74 -24.36
C ARG A 61 15.31 23.68 -23.66
N ILE A 62 14.03 23.95 -23.42
CA ILE A 62 13.10 23.01 -22.78
C ILE A 62 12.91 21.74 -23.63
N ILE A 63 12.74 21.90 -24.96
CA ILE A 63 12.60 20.76 -25.87
C ILE A 63 13.89 19.92 -25.91
N LEU A 64 15.07 20.56 -25.95
CA LEU A 64 16.35 19.85 -25.99
C LEU A 64 16.62 19.09 -24.68
N LEU A 65 16.28 19.69 -23.53
CA LEU A 65 16.38 19.04 -22.21
C LEU A 65 15.42 17.85 -22.11
N SER A 66 14.19 17.97 -22.63
CA SER A 66 13.21 16.89 -22.63
C SER A 66 13.67 15.70 -23.48
N LEU A 67 14.27 15.96 -24.64
CA LEU A 67 14.83 14.92 -25.52
C LEU A 67 16.04 14.22 -24.91
N LEU A 68 16.93 14.97 -24.23
CA LEU A 68 18.08 14.39 -23.51
C LEU A 68 17.63 13.49 -22.36
N LEU A 69 16.61 13.90 -21.61
CA LEU A 69 16.06 13.14 -20.49
C LEU A 69 15.39 11.85 -20.98
N PHE A 70 14.67 11.92 -22.11
CA PHE A 70 14.11 10.74 -22.76
C PHE A 70 15.19 9.75 -23.23
N PHE A 71 16.30 10.25 -23.81
CA PHE A 71 17.42 9.40 -24.21
C PHE A 71 18.12 8.73 -23.01
N ALA A 72 18.27 9.44 -21.89
CA ALA A 72 18.83 8.88 -20.66
C ALA A 72 17.94 7.77 -20.08
N LEU A 73 16.62 7.93 -20.14
CA LEU A 73 15.66 6.89 -19.73
C LEU A 73 15.73 5.65 -20.63
N LEU A 74 15.87 5.83 -21.95
CA LEU A 74 16.04 4.70 -22.86
C LEU A 74 17.36 3.94 -22.62
N LEU A 75 18.45 4.65 -22.32
CA LEU A 75 19.74 4.03 -22.01
C LEU A 75 19.70 3.25 -20.68
N THR A 76 19.02 3.77 -19.66
CA THR A 76 18.86 3.09 -18.37
C THR A 76 17.97 1.85 -18.49
N ALA A 77 16.85 1.94 -19.21
CA ALA A 77 15.99 0.80 -19.51
C ALA A 77 16.73 -0.29 -20.31
N TYR A 78 17.54 0.09 -21.29
CA TYR A 78 18.37 -0.85 -22.05
C TYR A 78 19.43 -1.54 -21.19
N HIS A 79 20.09 -0.79 -20.29
CA HIS A 79 21.06 -1.36 -19.35
C HIS A 79 20.39 -2.36 -18.39
N PHE A 80 19.18 -2.07 -17.91
CA PHE A 80 18.43 -2.99 -17.04
C PHE A 80 18.00 -4.26 -17.79
N TYR A 81 17.52 -4.11 -19.02
CA TYR A 81 17.13 -5.24 -19.87
C TYR A 81 18.31 -6.18 -20.15
N ASN A 82 19.49 -5.64 -20.47
CA ASN A 82 20.68 -6.47 -20.74
C ASN A 82 21.32 -7.06 -19.47
N LYS A 83 21.21 -6.41 -18.30
CA LYS A 83 21.69 -6.97 -17.03
C LYS A 83 20.85 -8.18 -16.56
N SER A 84 19.60 -8.27 -17.02
CA SER A 84 18.69 -9.38 -16.68
C SER A 84 19.04 -10.69 -17.41
N ASN A 85 19.71 -10.62 -18.57
CA ASN A 85 20.06 -11.80 -19.36
C ASN A 85 21.34 -12.52 -18.90
N THR A 86 22.17 -11.92 -18.04
CA THR A 86 23.39 -12.56 -17.51
C THR A 86 23.18 -13.37 -16.22
N GLN A 87 22.00 -13.29 -15.59
CA GLN A 87 21.65 -14.12 -14.42
C GLN A 87 20.83 -15.38 -14.76
N ALA A 88 20.30 -15.48 -15.99
CA ALA A 88 19.50 -16.62 -16.42
C ALA A 88 20.35 -17.87 -16.80
N GLU A 89 21.65 -17.72 -17.10
CA GLU A 89 22.52 -18.86 -17.46
C GLU A 89 23.09 -19.62 -16.25
N HIS A 90 22.99 -19.11 -15.02
CA HIS A 90 23.54 -19.77 -13.82
C HIS A 90 22.55 -20.68 -13.07
N ILE A 91 21.25 -20.66 -13.39
CA ILE A 91 20.22 -21.44 -12.68
C ILE A 91 20.00 -22.83 -13.31
N GLN A 92 20.49 -23.07 -14.54
CA GLN A 92 20.21 -24.30 -15.29
C GLN A 92 21.17 -25.47 -14.98
N TYR A 93 22.17 -25.32 -14.11
CA TYR A 93 23.16 -26.37 -13.82
C TYR A 93 22.83 -27.24 -12.59
N ASN A 94 21.89 -26.85 -11.72
CA ASN A 94 21.61 -27.57 -10.47
C ASN A 94 20.31 -28.40 -10.46
N ALA A 95 19.57 -28.46 -11.57
CA ALA A 95 18.31 -29.20 -11.67
C ALA A 95 18.42 -30.57 -12.37
N ARG A 96 19.59 -31.21 -12.35
CA ARG A 96 19.84 -32.48 -13.07
C ARG A 96 20.38 -33.64 -12.23
N PHE A 97 20.12 -33.64 -10.93
CA PHE A 97 20.37 -34.78 -10.05
C PHE A 97 19.27 -34.89 -9.00
N SER A 98 18.08 -35.38 -9.38
CA SER A 98 17.24 -36.25 -8.54
C SER A 98 15.92 -36.53 -9.28
N SER A 99 15.94 -37.52 -10.19
CA SER A 99 14.71 -38.16 -10.68
C SER A 99 15.07 -39.38 -11.53
N ASP A 100 15.34 -40.47 -10.84
CA ASP A 100 15.19 -41.89 -11.20
C ASP A 100 15.14 -42.56 -9.80
N ASP A 101 14.18 -43.38 -9.37
CA ASP A 101 13.37 -44.35 -10.10
C ASP A 101 12.11 -44.74 -9.29
N LEU A 102 11.08 -45.23 -9.98
CA LEU A 102 9.79 -45.66 -9.43
C LEU A 102 9.75 -47.19 -9.17
N CYS A 103 9.27 -47.58 -7.99
CA CYS A 103 8.37 -48.72 -7.71
C CYS A 103 8.86 -50.20 -7.73
N SER A 104 8.42 -50.89 -6.65
CA SER A 104 7.89 -52.28 -6.57
C SER A 104 8.82 -53.44 -6.17
N LYS A 105 8.60 -53.99 -4.95
CA LYS A 105 8.02 -55.35 -4.73
C LYS A 105 7.87 -55.70 -3.24
N ASN A 106 6.73 -56.33 -2.92
CA ASN A 106 6.45 -57.03 -1.66
C ASN A 106 7.17 -58.37 -1.56
N GLN A 107 7.56 -58.79 -0.33
CA GLN A 107 7.22 -60.08 0.34
C GLN A 107 8.21 -60.42 1.47
N GLY A 108 7.68 -60.95 2.59
CA GLY A 108 8.36 -62.00 3.39
C GLY A 108 8.64 -61.72 4.86
N GLU A 109 7.89 -62.41 5.74
CA GLU A 109 8.06 -62.54 7.20
C GLU A 109 9.45 -63.02 7.66
N ALA A 110 9.89 -62.58 8.85
CA ALA A 110 10.38 -63.44 9.94
C ALA A 110 10.56 -62.67 11.27
N ALA A 111 10.38 -63.39 12.36
CA ALA A 111 10.10 -62.96 13.73
C ALA A 111 11.32 -62.55 14.61
N LEU A 112 10.98 -62.07 15.83
CA LEU A 112 11.66 -62.16 17.13
C LEU A 112 12.42 -60.93 17.71
N SER A 113 11.64 -60.17 18.50
CA SER A 113 11.86 -59.76 19.91
C SER A 113 12.87 -58.67 20.35
N PRO A 114 12.60 -57.99 21.50
CA PRO A 114 13.08 -56.65 21.81
C PRO A 114 14.11 -56.59 22.97
N MET A 115 14.97 -55.58 22.98
CA MET A 115 15.74 -55.15 24.17
C MET A 115 15.99 -53.63 24.05
N GLN A 116 15.30 -52.81 24.83
CA GLN A 116 15.60 -52.36 26.20
C GLN A 116 16.11 -50.92 26.23
N ASN A 117 15.30 -50.09 26.89
CA ASN A 117 15.53 -48.74 27.37
C ASN A 117 16.93 -48.49 27.92
N GLN A 118 17.52 -47.37 27.50
CA GLN A 118 18.25 -46.47 28.40
C GLN A 118 17.77 -45.04 28.18
N GLN A 119 16.80 -44.64 29.00
CA GLN A 119 16.46 -43.24 29.26
C GLN A 119 17.57 -42.64 30.14
N LEU A 120 18.19 -41.57 29.66
CA LEU A 120 18.81 -40.55 30.51
C LEU A 120 17.72 -39.50 30.83
N PRO A 121 17.56 -39.06 32.09
CA PRO A 121 16.52 -38.11 32.46
C PRO A 121 16.95 -36.69 32.08
N ILE A 122 16.21 -36.05 31.17
CA ILE A 122 16.18 -34.58 31.09
C ILE A 122 14.97 -34.15 31.92
N GLU A 123 15.27 -33.71 33.13
CA GLU A 123 14.36 -33.00 34.02
C GLU A 123 14.04 -31.65 33.37
N LEU A 124 12.96 -31.59 32.59
CA LEU A 124 12.42 -30.35 32.02
C LEU A 124 11.31 -29.82 32.93
N THR A 125 11.67 -29.40 34.14
CA THR A 125 10.74 -28.75 35.06
C THR A 125 10.81 -27.24 34.86
N HIS A 126 10.14 -26.73 33.83
CA HIS A 126 9.70 -25.34 33.76
C HIS A 126 8.36 -25.24 33.02
N THR A 127 7.32 -25.81 33.62
CA THR A 127 5.95 -25.32 33.38
C THR A 127 5.80 -23.98 34.08
N VAL A 128 6.25 -22.91 33.42
CA VAL A 128 5.70 -21.57 33.64
C VAL A 128 4.35 -21.56 32.93
N VAL A 129 3.32 -22.09 33.59
CA VAL A 129 1.95 -21.74 33.24
C VAL A 129 1.74 -20.31 33.75
N GLN A 130 2.26 -19.33 33.01
CA GLN A 130 1.74 -17.98 33.11
C GLN A 130 0.33 -18.03 32.55
N SER A 131 -0.65 -18.23 33.44
CA SER A 131 -2.04 -17.98 33.12
C SER A 131 -2.20 -16.47 32.95
N HIS A 132 -1.78 -15.98 31.78
CA HIS A 132 -2.08 -14.63 31.35
C HIS A 132 -3.60 -14.45 31.44
N PRO A 133 -4.09 -13.34 32.04
CA PRO A 133 -5.50 -13.02 31.96
C PRO A 133 -5.87 -13.01 30.48
N ARG A 134 -6.75 -13.94 30.06
CA ARG A 134 -7.16 -14.02 28.65
C ARG A 134 -7.87 -12.71 28.29
N LEU A 135 -7.37 -12.04 27.25
CA LEU A 135 -7.98 -10.82 26.73
C LEU A 135 -9.41 -11.13 26.26
N LEU A 136 -10.34 -10.21 26.54
CA LEU A 136 -11.70 -10.34 26.05
C LEU A 136 -11.74 -10.05 24.55
N VAL A 137 -11.95 -11.10 23.76
CA VAL A 137 -12.10 -10.97 22.30
C VAL A 137 -13.37 -10.16 21.99
N LYS A 138 -13.18 -9.04 21.28
CA LYS A 138 -14.24 -8.15 20.81
C LYS A 138 -14.40 -8.26 19.30
N SER A 139 -15.62 -8.52 18.84
CA SER A 139 -15.98 -8.42 17.43
C SER A 139 -16.18 -6.96 17.03
N LYS A 140 -15.77 -6.63 15.80
CA LYS A 140 -16.08 -5.33 15.19
C LYS A 140 -17.55 -5.33 14.76
N PRO A 141 -18.29 -4.22 14.96
CA PRO A 141 -19.67 -4.12 14.49
C PRO A 141 -19.76 -4.33 12.99
N THR A 142 -20.70 -5.16 12.54
CA THR A 142 -21.08 -5.18 11.13
C THR A 142 -21.73 -3.86 10.79
N TRP A 143 -21.10 -3.09 9.91
CA TRP A 143 -21.59 -1.76 9.55
C TRP A 143 -22.61 -1.80 8.42
N ARG A 144 -22.52 -2.77 7.51
CA ARG A 144 -23.45 -2.88 6.39
C ARG A 144 -24.81 -3.37 6.89
N LEU A 145 -25.87 -2.67 6.50
CA LEU A 145 -27.23 -3.01 6.88
C LEU A 145 -27.96 -3.65 5.69
N GLU A 146 -29.04 -4.36 5.98
CA GLU A 146 -29.88 -4.94 4.93
C GLU A 146 -30.77 -3.87 4.28
N GLY A 147 -30.95 -3.99 2.97
CA GLY A 147 -31.76 -3.04 2.20
C GLY A 147 -31.10 -1.67 2.03
N ASN A 148 -31.91 -0.64 1.79
CA ASN A 148 -31.43 0.72 1.55
C ASN A 148 -31.01 1.42 2.87
N PHE A 149 -29.85 2.09 2.89
CA PHE A 149 -29.31 2.71 4.11
C PHE A 149 -30.21 3.81 4.69
N LYS A 150 -30.87 4.60 3.84
CA LYS A 150 -31.72 5.71 4.28
C LYS A 150 -32.84 5.24 5.22
N THR A 151 -33.35 4.02 5.01
CA THR A 151 -34.40 3.42 5.86
C THR A 151 -33.96 3.20 7.32
N HIS A 152 -32.65 3.09 7.57
CA HIS A 152 -32.07 2.91 8.90
C HIS A 152 -31.51 4.22 9.48
N PHE A 153 -31.32 5.23 8.65
CA PHE A 153 -30.50 6.40 8.97
C PHE A 153 -31.06 7.20 10.12
N GLU A 154 -32.37 7.48 10.15
CA GLU A 154 -33.00 8.27 11.21
C GLU A 154 -32.89 7.63 12.59
N LYS A 155 -33.11 6.32 12.69
CA LYS A 155 -32.99 5.56 13.93
C LYS A 155 -31.55 5.53 14.44
N LEU A 156 -30.58 5.34 13.55
CA LEU A 156 -29.18 5.43 13.92
C LEU A 156 -28.80 6.85 14.35
N LEU A 157 -29.34 7.86 13.66
CA LEU A 157 -29.09 9.26 13.97
C LEU A 157 -29.58 9.60 15.38
N GLU A 158 -30.78 9.17 15.75
CA GLU A 158 -31.33 9.33 17.11
C GLU A 158 -30.40 8.70 18.16
N LYS A 159 -29.99 7.44 17.94
CA LYS A 159 -29.04 6.76 18.84
C LYS A 159 -27.70 7.50 18.91
N SER A 160 -27.20 7.99 17.79
CA SER A 160 -25.92 8.72 17.76
C SER A 160 -26.00 10.03 18.57
N LYS A 161 -27.13 10.73 18.52
CA LYS A 161 -27.42 11.94 19.32
C LYS A 161 -27.51 11.61 20.82
N SER A 162 -27.95 10.41 21.18
CA SER A 162 -27.92 9.92 22.57
C SER A 162 -26.53 9.47 23.06
N GLY A 163 -25.48 9.62 22.24
CA GLY A 163 -24.09 9.27 22.60
C GLY A 163 -23.65 7.86 22.20
N ASN A 164 -24.48 7.10 21.47
CA ASN A 164 -24.13 5.74 21.06
C ASN A 164 -23.00 5.75 20.00
N LEU A 165 -21.78 5.38 20.40
CA LEU A 165 -20.58 5.42 19.55
C LEU A 165 -20.62 4.41 18.42
N GLU A 166 -21.21 3.24 18.64
CA GLU A 166 -21.39 2.22 17.60
C GLU A 166 -22.31 2.74 16.48
N SER A 167 -23.38 3.46 16.82
CA SER A 167 -24.28 4.06 15.83
C SER A 167 -23.56 5.15 15.03
N LYS A 168 -22.72 5.98 15.68
CA LYS A 168 -21.85 6.94 14.99
C LYS A 168 -20.92 6.22 14.01
N TYR A 169 -20.29 5.13 14.44
CA TYR A 169 -19.43 4.30 13.59
C TYR A 169 -20.18 3.69 12.40
N ILE A 170 -21.35 3.08 12.62
CA ILE A 170 -22.17 2.48 11.56
C ILE A 170 -22.60 3.55 10.56
N ILE A 171 -23.05 4.73 11.04
CA ILE A 171 -23.36 5.87 10.17
C ILE A 171 -22.16 6.24 9.32
N ALA A 172 -21.00 6.47 9.94
CA ALA A 172 -19.79 6.88 9.25
C ALA A 172 -19.39 5.91 8.14
N GLN A 173 -19.40 4.61 8.41
CA GLN A 173 -18.99 3.59 7.44
C GLN A 173 -19.93 3.53 6.23
N ASN A 174 -21.24 3.64 6.46
CA ASN A 174 -22.23 3.66 5.38
C ASN A 174 -22.18 4.94 4.55
N LEU A 175 -22.04 6.10 5.20
CA LEU A 175 -21.90 7.37 4.48
C LEU A 175 -20.61 7.43 3.67
N LYS A 176 -19.49 6.89 4.20
CA LYS A 176 -18.23 6.73 3.45
C LYS A 176 -18.43 5.86 2.21
N TYR A 177 -19.12 4.72 2.36
CA TYR A 177 -19.47 3.87 1.23
C TYR A 177 -20.35 4.59 0.20
N CYS A 178 -21.23 5.48 0.63
CA CYS A 178 -22.14 6.24 -0.23
C CYS A 178 -21.55 7.53 -0.81
N LEU A 179 -20.34 7.94 -0.40
CA LEU A 179 -19.75 9.25 -0.71
C LEU A 179 -19.68 9.55 -2.22
N PHE A 180 -19.32 8.55 -3.03
CA PHE A 180 -19.19 8.66 -4.48
C PHE A 180 -20.17 7.74 -5.23
N SER A 181 -21.30 7.41 -4.58
CA SER A 181 -22.41 6.74 -5.25
C SER A 181 -23.04 7.68 -6.28
N PRO A 182 -23.44 7.18 -7.46
CA PRO A 182 -24.33 7.95 -8.33
C PRO A 182 -25.60 8.37 -7.57
N LYS A 183 -26.11 9.56 -7.88
CA LYS A 183 -27.27 10.15 -7.19
C LYS A 183 -28.59 9.99 -7.95
N ASN A 184 -28.49 9.79 -9.25
CA ASN A 184 -29.61 9.62 -10.15
C ASN A 184 -29.22 8.68 -11.31
N ASP A 185 -30.20 8.33 -12.13
CA ASP A 185 -30.03 7.39 -13.22
C ASP A 185 -29.03 7.89 -14.28
N ASP A 186 -28.98 9.20 -14.55
CA ASP A 186 -28.02 9.79 -15.50
C ASP A 186 -26.57 9.61 -15.03
N GLN A 187 -26.29 9.89 -13.76
CA GLN A 187 -24.97 9.66 -13.17
C GLN A 187 -24.64 8.16 -13.11
N LEU A 188 -25.63 7.30 -12.87
CA LEU A 188 -25.44 5.86 -12.88
C LEU A 188 -25.05 5.40 -14.28
N ASN A 189 -25.81 5.78 -15.31
CA ASN A 189 -25.55 5.43 -16.70
C ASN A 189 -24.15 5.90 -17.12
N THR A 190 -23.77 7.14 -16.79
CA THR A 190 -22.42 7.67 -17.05
C THR A 190 -21.34 6.78 -16.39
N LYS A 191 -21.54 6.38 -15.13
CA LYS A 191 -20.59 5.51 -14.41
C LYS A 191 -20.53 4.11 -15.04
N LEU A 192 -21.66 3.56 -15.47
CA LEU A 192 -21.71 2.25 -16.12
C LEU A 192 -20.99 2.27 -17.48
N GLU A 193 -21.20 3.31 -18.29
CA GLU A 193 -20.50 3.51 -19.57
C GLU A 193 -18.98 3.64 -19.40
N GLN A 194 -18.52 4.25 -18.30
CA GLN A 194 -17.09 4.30 -17.99
C GLN A 194 -16.55 2.92 -17.61
N LEU A 195 -17.32 2.13 -16.87
CA LEU A 195 -16.89 0.81 -16.41
C LEU A 195 -16.82 -0.22 -17.54
N THR A 196 -17.72 -0.15 -18.52
CA THR A 196 -17.72 -1.06 -19.68
C THR A 196 -16.51 -0.91 -20.59
N GLN A 197 -15.69 0.13 -20.41
CA GLN A 197 -14.44 0.32 -21.15
C GLN A 197 -13.33 -0.65 -20.69
N PHE A 198 -13.50 -1.32 -19.55
CA PHE A 198 -12.53 -2.28 -19.00
C PHE A 198 -12.94 -3.72 -19.31
N SER A 199 -11.96 -4.59 -19.55
CA SER A 199 -12.20 -6.01 -19.92
C SER A 199 -12.90 -6.82 -18.82
N ASP A 200 -12.70 -6.45 -17.55
CA ASP A 200 -13.22 -7.16 -16.37
C ASP A 200 -14.30 -6.33 -15.65
N ALA A 201 -15.22 -5.76 -16.41
CA ALA A 201 -16.18 -4.77 -15.91
C ALA A 201 -17.31 -5.33 -15.01
N SER A 202 -17.65 -6.62 -15.10
CA SER A 202 -18.87 -7.19 -14.50
C SER A 202 -18.98 -6.95 -12.99
N ILE A 203 -17.95 -7.29 -12.22
CA ILE A 203 -17.92 -7.10 -10.76
C ILE A 203 -18.04 -5.61 -10.40
N SER A 204 -17.41 -4.74 -11.18
CA SER A 204 -17.45 -3.30 -10.95
C SER A 204 -18.82 -2.69 -11.27
N ILE A 205 -19.48 -3.19 -12.32
CA ILE A 205 -20.86 -2.84 -12.70
C ILE A 205 -21.82 -3.26 -11.59
N ASP A 206 -21.76 -4.51 -11.13
CA ASP A 206 -22.60 -5.00 -10.04
C ASP A 206 -22.39 -4.21 -8.76
N THR A 207 -21.12 -3.88 -8.45
CA THR A 207 -20.79 -3.02 -7.31
C THR A 207 -21.41 -1.63 -7.44
N ALA A 208 -21.36 -1.02 -8.63
CA ALA A 208 -21.94 0.30 -8.88
C ALA A 208 -23.47 0.28 -8.75
N LEU A 209 -24.14 -0.73 -9.30
CA LEU A 209 -25.59 -0.94 -9.19
C LEU A 209 -26.03 -1.15 -7.74
N ASN A 210 -25.34 -2.04 -7.02
CA ASN A 210 -25.61 -2.31 -5.61
C ASN A 210 -25.36 -1.07 -4.75
N GLN A 211 -24.30 -0.31 -5.02
CA GLN A 211 -24.01 0.94 -4.34
C GLN A 211 -25.11 1.98 -4.58
N PHE A 212 -25.55 2.15 -5.83
CA PHE A 212 -26.63 3.07 -6.19
C PHE A 212 -27.92 2.74 -5.45
N SER A 213 -28.36 1.49 -5.48
CA SER A 213 -29.57 1.03 -4.79
C SER A 213 -29.48 1.25 -3.27
N TYR A 214 -28.34 0.88 -2.68
CA TYR A 214 -28.10 1.01 -1.24
C TYR A 214 -28.11 2.45 -0.75
N CYS A 215 -27.55 3.37 -1.55
CA CYS A 215 -27.32 4.77 -1.17
C CYS A 215 -28.40 5.74 -1.64
N LYS A 216 -29.44 5.24 -2.33
CA LYS A 216 -30.55 6.05 -2.85
C LYS A 216 -31.20 6.87 -1.74
N GLY A 217 -31.43 8.16 -1.98
CA GLY A 217 -32.09 9.09 -1.05
C GLY A 217 -31.17 9.83 -0.09
N LEU A 218 -29.84 9.66 -0.20
CA LEU A 218 -28.85 10.42 0.58
C LEU A 218 -28.36 11.66 -0.17
N SER A 219 -28.37 12.81 0.48
CA SER A 219 -27.80 14.04 -0.05
C SER A 219 -26.26 14.03 -0.02
N ASP A 220 -25.63 14.99 -0.71
CA ASP A 220 -24.17 15.17 -0.65
C ASP A 220 -23.67 15.63 0.72
N ASP A 221 -24.44 16.49 1.39
CA ASP A 221 -24.10 16.95 2.73
C ASP A 221 -24.18 15.82 3.74
N GLU A 222 -25.19 14.95 3.62
CA GLU A 222 -25.30 13.73 4.43
C GLU A 222 -24.09 12.82 4.22
N THR A 223 -23.68 12.54 2.99
CA THR A 223 -22.55 11.63 2.76
C THR A 223 -21.20 12.25 3.16
N LYS A 224 -21.00 13.55 2.99
CA LYS A 224 -19.77 14.26 3.42
C LYS A 224 -19.61 14.28 4.94
N ALA A 225 -20.71 14.18 5.70
CA ALA A 225 -20.68 14.11 7.16
C ALA A 225 -20.04 12.82 7.71
N TYR A 226 -19.71 11.82 6.87
CA TYR A 226 -19.10 10.55 7.31
C TYR A 226 -17.89 10.75 8.22
N TYR A 227 -17.03 11.73 7.90
CA TYR A 227 -15.80 11.96 8.63
C TYR A 227 -16.08 12.47 10.05
N ALA A 228 -17.06 13.37 10.21
CA ALA A 228 -17.43 13.91 11.51
C ALA A 228 -17.94 12.82 12.44
N TYR A 229 -18.80 11.91 11.95
CA TYR A 229 -19.27 10.77 12.74
C TYR A 229 -18.13 9.81 13.12
N LEU A 230 -17.22 9.54 12.18
CA LEU A 230 -16.09 8.64 12.44
C LEU A 230 -15.13 9.23 13.47
N GLU A 231 -14.77 10.49 13.27
CA GLU A 231 -13.88 11.24 14.15
C GLU A 231 -14.46 11.32 15.55
N ASP A 232 -15.75 11.65 15.69
CA ASP A 232 -16.41 11.76 16.98
C ASP A 232 -16.45 10.41 17.71
N ALA A 233 -16.78 9.30 17.01
CA ALA A 233 -16.69 7.97 17.60
C ALA A 233 -15.25 7.63 18.06
N ALA A 234 -14.24 7.95 17.23
CA ALA A 234 -12.83 7.68 17.53
C ALA A 234 -12.29 8.50 18.71
N ARG A 235 -12.63 9.80 18.78
CA ARG A 235 -12.27 10.70 19.88
C ARG A 235 -12.86 10.25 21.21
N ASN A 236 -14.05 9.64 21.18
CA ASN A 236 -14.72 9.10 22.36
C ASN A 236 -14.32 7.65 22.68
N GLY A 237 -13.19 7.17 22.15
CA GLY A 237 -12.60 5.88 22.55
C GLY A 237 -13.16 4.65 21.85
N PHE A 238 -13.95 4.81 20.78
CA PHE A 238 -14.46 3.65 20.04
C PHE A 238 -13.37 3.02 19.17
N VAL A 239 -12.73 1.96 19.67
CA VAL A 239 -11.58 1.29 19.01
C VAL A 239 -11.84 0.94 17.53
N PRO A 240 -13.01 0.38 17.12
CA PRO A 240 -13.28 0.14 15.69
C PRO A 240 -13.27 1.40 14.83
N ALA A 241 -13.69 2.56 15.37
CA ALA A 241 -13.62 3.83 14.67
C ALA A 241 -12.20 4.35 14.56
N GLN A 242 -11.41 4.24 15.64
CA GLN A 242 -9.98 4.61 15.63
C GLN A 242 -9.20 3.80 14.59
N GLU A 243 -9.39 2.47 14.57
CA GLU A 243 -8.80 1.58 13.56
C GLU A 243 -9.25 1.94 12.14
N THR A 244 -10.55 2.19 11.94
CA THR A 244 -11.11 2.52 10.63
C THR A 244 -10.61 3.86 10.12
N PHE A 245 -10.48 4.85 10.99
CA PHE A 245 -9.90 6.15 10.68
C PHE A 245 -8.48 5.99 10.13
N ALA A 246 -7.71 5.07 10.70
CA ALA A 246 -6.34 4.83 10.28
C ALA A 246 -6.17 4.32 8.84
N ASN A 247 -7.22 3.69 8.29
CA ASN A 247 -7.26 3.21 6.91
C ASN A 247 -7.68 4.31 5.91
N ILE A 248 -7.92 5.53 6.36
CA ILE A 248 -8.19 6.67 5.48
C ILE A 248 -6.85 7.26 5.01
N HIS A 249 -6.63 7.28 3.70
CA HIS A 249 -5.50 7.98 3.11
C HIS A 249 -5.73 9.50 3.15
N ALA A 250 -4.66 10.26 3.40
CA ALA A 250 -4.76 11.72 3.49
C ALA A 250 -5.31 12.35 2.21
N GLU A 251 -4.93 11.84 1.04
CA GLU A 251 -5.46 12.30 -0.26
C GLU A 251 -6.98 12.10 -0.37
N PHE A 252 -7.46 10.91 0.01
CA PHE A 252 -8.89 10.62 0.05
C PHE A 252 -9.63 11.58 1.00
N PHE A 253 -9.06 11.80 2.20
CA PHE A 253 -9.62 12.74 3.15
C PHE A 253 -9.70 14.16 2.55
N MET A 254 -8.60 14.70 2.00
CA MET A 254 -8.61 16.03 1.37
C MET A 254 -9.66 16.14 0.27
N LYS A 255 -9.71 15.16 -0.64
CA LYS A 255 -10.71 15.11 -1.71
C LYS A 255 -12.14 15.10 -1.17
N SER A 256 -12.40 14.33 -0.11
CA SER A 256 -13.72 14.25 0.51
C SER A 256 -14.16 15.57 1.17
N GLN A 257 -13.20 16.41 1.57
CA GLN A 257 -13.44 17.72 2.17
C GLN A 257 -13.37 18.88 1.16
N ASN A 258 -13.22 18.59 -0.14
CA ASN A 258 -13.00 19.57 -1.21
C ASN A 258 -11.75 20.45 -1.01
N ILE A 259 -10.73 19.92 -0.31
CA ILE A 259 -9.46 20.62 -0.11
C ILE A 259 -8.52 20.25 -1.25
N THR A 260 -8.20 21.21 -2.10
CA THR A 260 -7.32 21.02 -3.27
C THR A 260 -5.92 21.57 -3.00
N THR A 261 -4.99 21.27 -3.90
CA THR A 261 -3.60 21.78 -3.84
C THR A 261 -3.46 23.24 -4.27
N GLU A 262 -4.54 23.89 -4.75
CA GLU A 262 -4.55 25.29 -5.17
C GLU A 262 -4.19 26.21 -4.00
N ASN A 263 -4.77 25.95 -2.82
CA ASN A 263 -4.32 26.54 -1.56
C ASN A 263 -3.31 25.60 -0.88
N ARG A 264 -2.05 25.66 -1.33
CA ARG A 264 -0.97 24.81 -0.82
C ARG A 264 -0.79 24.89 0.70
N ALA A 265 -0.93 26.07 1.30
CA ALA A 265 -0.76 26.26 2.74
C ALA A 265 -1.87 25.55 3.53
N LEU A 266 -3.13 25.73 3.12
CA LEU A 266 -4.28 25.04 3.73
C LEU A 266 -4.17 23.52 3.55
N TYR A 267 -3.77 23.06 2.36
CA TYR A 267 -3.60 21.64 2.07
C TYR A 267 -2.56 21.01 2.99
N ILE A 268 -1.37 21.63 3.12
CA ILE A 268 -0.29 21.12 3.98
C ILE A 268 -0.74 21.09 5.45
N ALA A 269 -1.29 22.20 5.96
CA ALA A 269 -1.74 22.30 7.35
C ALA A 269 -2.82 21.26 7.68
N THR A 270 -3.79 21.07 6.79
CA THR A 270 -4.87 20.09 6.98
C THR A 270 -4.35 18.67 6.92
N ARG A 271 -3.46 18.36 5.96
CA ARG A 271 -2.83 17.04 5.82
C ARG A 271 -2.02 16.67 7.04
N ASP A 272 -1.23 17.60 7.56
CA ASP A 272 -0.34 17.31 8.68
C ASP A 272 -1.16 17.16 9.97
N LYS A 273 -2.23 17.95 10.14
CA LYS A 273 -3.22 17.75 11.21
C LYS A 273 -3.88 16.37 11.13
N PHE A 274 -4.35 15.98 9.94
CA PHE A 274 -4.96 14.66 9.71
C PHE A 274 -3.99 13.52 10.01
N LYS A 275 -2.74 13.61 9.54
CA LYS A 275 -1.71 12.59 9.80
C LYS A 275 -1.41 12.44 11.29
N LYS A 276 -1.29 13.55 12.02
CA LYS A 276 -1.09 13.55 13.47
C LYS A 276 -2.25 12.84 14.18
N GLN A 277 -3.48 13.20 13.83
CA GLN A 277 -4.67 12.58 14.41
C GLN A 277 -4.77 11.08 14.09
N ARG A 278 -4.43 10.69 12.85
CA ARG A 278 -4.35 9.28 12.44
C ARG A 278 -3.35 8.49 13.29
N LEU A 279 -2.18 9.08 13.59
CA LEU A 279 -1.19 8.45 14.45
C LEU A 279 -1.70 8.26 15.88
N GLU A 280 -2.31 9.30 16.47
CA GLU A 280 -2.88 9.25 17.82
C GLU A 280 -3.94 8.15 17.93
N PHE A 281 -4.86 8.05 16.96
CA PHE A 281 -5.88 6.99 16.96
C PHE A 281 -5.28 5.60 16.73
N LEU A 282 -4.24 5.46 15.90
CA LEU A 282 -3.54 4.19 15.75
C LEU A 282 -2.90 3.74 17.05
N GLN A 283 -2.22 4.64 17.77
CA GLN A 283 -1.61 4.35 19.06
C GLN A 283 -2.67 3.93 20.09
N HIS A 284 -3.75 4.69 20.22
CA HIS A 284 -4.85 4.35 21.13
C HIS A 284 -5.49 3.01 20.80
N ALA A 285 -5.84 2.74 19.55
CA ALA A 285 -6.45 1.47 19.15
C ALA A 285 -5.49 0.29 19.38
N SER A 286 -4.19 0.49 19.12
CA SER A 286 -3.15 -0.52 19.35
C SER A 286 -3.03 -0.88 20.83
N GLN A 287 -3.02 0.13 21.70
CA GLN A 287 -2.99 -0.03 23.16
C GLN A 287 -4.28 -0.67 23.73
N HIS A 288 -5.37 -0.69 22.96
CA HIS A 288 -6.60 -1.41 23.29
C HIS A 288 -6.70 -2.75 22.54
N GLY A 289 -5.57 -3.31 22.11
CA GLY A 289 -5.49 -4.65 21.53
C GLY A 289 -6.05 -4.77 20.12
N SER A 290 -6.14 -3.70 19.33
CA SER A 290 -6.46 -3.83 17.90
C SER A 290 -5.25 -4.31 17.11
N GLU A 291 -5.28 -5.58 16.69
CA GLU A 291 -4.24 -6.15 15.83
C GLU A 291 -4.09 -5.33 14.55
N LYS A 292 -5.19 -4.96 13.88
CA LYS A 292 -5.13 -4.14 12.64
C LYS A 292 -4.49 -2.78 12.87
N ALA A 293 -4.74 -2.15 14.02
CA ALA A 293 -4.07 -0.90 14.37
C ALA A 293 -2.57 -1.10 14.61
N ILE A 294 -2.17 -2.15 15.34
CA ILE A 294 -0.75 -2.44 15.60
C ILE A 294 -0.02 -2.73 14.29
N MET A 295 -0.62 -3.53 13.40
CA MET A 295 -0.09 -3.83 12.07
C MET A 295 0.11 -2.57 11.22
N ALA A 296 -0.90 -1.69 11.20
CA ALA A 296 -0.85 -0.44 10.46
C ALA A 296 0.19 0.54 11.05
N LEU A 297 0.31 0.58 12.38
CA LEU A 297 1.26 1.42 13.09
C LEU A 297 2.71 0.94 12.88
N SER A 298 2.95 -0.38 12.94
CA SER A 298 4.25 -0.97 12.62
C SER A 298 4.68 -0.60 11.21
N ASN A 299 3.80 -0.77 10.22
CA ASN A 299 4.11 -0.40 8.84
C ASN A 299 4.36 1.11 8.67
N LEU A 300 3.62 1.96 9.39
CA LEU A 300 3.81 3.41 9.35
C LEU A 300 5.20 3.82 9.87
N TYR A 301 5.67 3.19 10.94
CA TYR A 301 7.01 3.40 11.46
C TYR A 301 8.10 2.81 10.55
N TYR A 302 7.91 1.58 10.05
CA TYR A 302 8.86 0.92 9.15
C TYR A 302 9.10 1.73 7.85
N THR A 303 8.01 2.25 7.28
CA THR A 303 8.07 3.04 6.04
C THR A 303 8.45 4.50 6.28
N GLN A 304 8.64 4.91 7.53
CA GLN A 304 8.96 6.28 7.95
C GLN A 304 7.98 7.32 7.37
N GLN A 305 6.72 6.93 7.15
CA GLN A 305 5.67 7.85 6.70
C GLN A 305 5.37 8.93 7.75
N GLN A 306 5.75 8.65 9.00
CA GLN A 306 5.92 9.61 10.07
C GLN A 306 7.36 9.45 10.58
N SER A 307 8.23 10.40 10.24
CA SER A 307 9.61 10.39 10.76
C SER A 307 9.57 10.73 12.25
N ASP A 308 9.84 9.72 13.06
CA ASP A 308 9.91 9.81 14.52
C ASP A 308 11.23 9.18 14.98
N GLU A 309 11.71 9.58 16.15
CA GLU A 309 12.86 8.96 16.78
C GLU A 309 12.59 7.47 16.99
N HIS A 310 13.61 6.64 16.75
CA HIS A 310 13.54 5.18 16.86
C HIS A 310 12.44 4.52 16.02
N SER A 311 12.09 5.08 14.85
CA SER A 311 11.04 4.51 13.99
C SER A 311 11.23 3.01 13.70
N PHE A 312 12.46 2.56 13.41
CA PHE A 312 12.72 1.14 13.17
C PHE A 312 12.52 0.29 14.43
N ALA A 313 13.06 0.71 15.58
CA ALA A 313 12.85 0.02 16.85
C ALA A 313 11.36 -0.05 17.24
N LYS A 314 10.58 1.02 17.01
CA LYS A 314 9.12 1.02 17.21
C LYS A 314 8.40 0.03 16.30
N SER A 315 8.79 -0.07 15.02
CA SER A 315 8.23 -1.08 14.12
C SER A 315 8.54 -2.49 14.60
N TYR A 316 9.80 -2.75 14.97
CA TYR A 316 10.24 -4.03 15.49
C TYR A 316 9.48 -4.42 16.77
N ALA A 317 9.37 -3.50 17.74
CA ALA A 317 8.59 -3.68 18.96
C ALA A 317 7.13 -4.06 18.66
N LEU A 318 6.49 -3.36 17.72
CA LEU A 318 5.10 -3.66 17.37
C LEU A 318 4.95 -5.01 16.64
N ASN A 319 5.96 -5.46 15.88
CA ASN A 319 5.96 -6.82 15.32
C ASN A 319 6.01 -7.87 16.42
N LYS A 320 6.87 -7.68 17.44
CA LYS A 320 6.90 -8.53 18.65
C LYS A 320 5.57 -8.51 19.38
N LEU A 321 5.01 -7.33 19.62
CA LEU A 321 3.74 -7.18 20.31
C LEU A 321 2.59 -7.91 19.62
N ILE A 322 2.55 -7.95 18.28
CA ILE A 322 1.55 -8.74 17.54
C ILE A 322 1.66 -10.22 17.86
N MET A 323 2.90 -10.76 17.88
CA MET A 323 3.13 -12.17 18.19
C MET A 323 2.70 -12.54 19.62
N GLU A 324 2.80 -11.60 20.56
CA GLU A 324 2.40 -11.81 21.96
C GLU A 324 0.87 -11.85 22.18
N ILE A 325 0.09 -11.22 21.29
CA ILE A 325 -1.37 -11.07 21.50
C ILE A 325 -2.23 -11.83 20.49
N THR A 326 -1.64 -12.29 19.38
CA THR A 326 -2.41 -12.93 18.31
C THR A 326 -2.57 -14.43 18.53
N ASP A 327 -3.79 -14.91 18.32
CA ASP A 327 -4.10 -16.35 18.30
C ASP A 327 -4.12 -16.90 16.85
N ASN A 328 -3.65 -16.14 15.87
CA ASN A 328 -3.68 -16.51 14.45
C ASN A 328 -2.28 -16.85 13.92
N ASP A 329 -2.05 -18.13 13.61
CA ASP A 329 -0.76 -18.65 13.14
C ASP A 329 -0.23 -17.93 11.90
N ASP A 330 -1.07 -17.53 10.95
CA ASP A 330 -0.61 -16.84 9.73
C ASP A 330 -0.12 -15.42 10.06
N ILE A 331 -0.80 -14.74 10.99
CA ILE A 331 -0.39 -13.43 11.48
C ILE A 331 0.91 -13.60 12.25
N TYR A 332 0.97 -14.53 13.20
CA TYR A 332 2.17 -14.84 13.98
C TYR A 332 3.37 -15.09 13.07
N ASN A 333 3.27 -16.03 12.13
CA ASN A 333 4.36 -16.43 11.23
C ASN A 333 4.85 -15.26 10.37
N ARG A 334 3.93 -14.45 9.83
CA ARG A 334 4.28 -13.26 9.05
C ARG A 334 5.06 -12.25 9.88
N TYR A 335 4.61 -11.97 11.10
CA TYR A 335 5.25 -10.97 11.96
C TYR A 335 6.55 -11.46 12.59
N SER A 336 6.67 -12.78 12.83
CA SER A 336 7.96 -13.41 13.17
C SER A 336 8.98 -13.23 12.06
N PHE A 337 8.60 -13.45 10.80
CA PHE A 337 9.49 -13.19 9.67
C PHE A 337 9.93 -11.72 9.58
N TYR A 338 9.01 -10.77 9.82
CA TYR A 338 9.35 -9.34 9.81
C TYR A 338 10.25 -8.94 10.97
N GLU A 339 10.01 -9.47 12.16
CA GLU A 339 10.84 -9.29 13.35
C GLU A 339 12.26 -9.81 13.10
N GLN A 340 12.43 -11.08 12.71
CA GLN A 340 13.73 -11.68 12.43
C GLN A 340 14.53 -10.91 11.37
N LYS A 341 13.86 -10.45 10.31
CA LYS A 341 14.51 -9.68 9.25
C LYS A 341 15.00 -8.32 9.74
N GLN A 342 14.25 -7.67 10.63
CA GLN A 342 14.65 -6.38 11.20
C GLN A 342 15.78 -6.57 12.21
N TYR A 343 15.70 -7.59 13.08
CA TYR A 343 16.69 -7.90 14.13
C TYR A 343 18.14 -7.87 13.62
N LEU A 344 18.38 -8.45 12.43
CA LEU A 344 19.72 -8.51 11.81
C LEU A 344 20.40 -7.15 11.57
N ASN A 345 19.64 -6.06 11.59
CA ASN A 345 20.13 -4.71 11.32
C ASN A 345 19.93 -3.75 12.50
N MET A 346 19.54 -4.24 13.68
CA MET A 346 19.30 -3.41 14.86
C MET A 346 20.54 -3.30 15.75
N SER A 347 20.74 -2.13 16.36
CA SER A 347 21.71 -2.00 17.46
C SER A 347 21.16 -2.58 18.77
N GLU A 348 22.06 -2.83 19.72
CA GLU A 348 21.68 -3.25 21.08
C GLU A 348 20.75 -2.22 21.75
N GLU A 349 21.08 -0.93 21.64
CA GLU A 349 20.25 0.18 22.15
C GLU A 349 18.83 0.18 21.53
N GLU A 350 18.70 -0.10 20.23
CA GLU A 350 17.40 -0.19 19.57
C GLU A 350 16.60 -1.40 20.01
N ILE A 351 17.28 -2.53 20.29
CA ILE A 351 16.64 -3.74 20.82
C ILE A 351 16.14 -3.49 22.24
N GLU A 352 16.96 -2.92 23.12
CA GLU A 352 16.58 -2.56 24.49
C GLU A 352 15.38 -1.61 24.51
N TYR A 353 15.40 -0.58 23.64
CA TYR A 353 14.27 0.34 23.48
C TYR A 353 12.99 -0.40 23.08
N ALA A 354 13.10 -1.30 22.10
CA ALA A 354 11.96 -2.04 21.60
C ALA A 354 11.37 -2.99 22.65
N ASP A 355 12.22 -3.69 23.41
CA ASP A 355 11.79 -4.62 24.45
C ASP A 355 11.06 -3.89 25.58
N ALA A 356 11.59 -2.74 26.02
CA ALA A 356 10.90 -1.88 26.99
C ALA A 356 9.52 -1.43 26.48
N MET A 357 9.42 -1.07 25.19
CA MET A 357 8.15 -0.70 24.57
C MET A 357 7.16 -1.88 24.53
N VAL A 358 7.61 -3.08 24.19
CA VAL A 358 6.78 -4.30 24.17
C VAL A 358 6.19 -4.55 25.55
N GLU A 359 7.02 -4.56 26.60
CA GLU A 359 6.57 -4.78 27.98
C GLU A 359 5.53 -3.74 28.40
N GLN A 360 5.81 -2.46 28.16
CA GLN A 360 4.89 -1.37 28.49
C GLN A 360 3.55 -1.53 27.75
N TRP A 361 3.57 -1.76 26.45
CA TRP A 361 2.35 -1.82 25.63
C TRP A 361 1.55 -3.09 25.90
N LEU A 362 2.21 -4.21 26.12
CA LEU A 362 1.56 -5.46 26.51
C LEU A 362 0.86 -5.29 27.86
N GLN A 363 1.48 -4.60 28.82
CA GLN A 363 0.84 -4.30 30.10
C GLN A 363 -0.38 -3.37 29.94
N ILE A 364 -0.30 -2.36 29.07
CA ILE A 364 -1.44 -1.48 28.76
C ILE A 364 -2.60 -2.29 28.14
N ILE A 365 -2.31 -3.14 27.16
CA ILE A 365 -3.32 -3.99 26.51
C ILE A 365 -3.97 -4.93 27.54
N LYS A 366 -3.15 -5.59 28.38
CA LYS A 366 -3.63 -6.46 29.47
C LYS A 366 -4.52 -5.70 30.46
N THR A 367 -4.18 -4.44 30.76
CA THR A 367 -4.97 -3.58 31.66
C THR A 367 -6.30 -3.16 31.04
N ASN A 368 -6.31 -2.82 29.74
CA ASN A 368 -7.54 -2.52 29.00
C ASN A 368 -8.42 -3.77 28.79
N GLY A 369 -7.80 -4.95 28.75
CA GLY A 369 -8.47 -6.25 28.82
C GLY A 369 -9.22 -6.65 27.55
N THR A 370 -8.97 -5.99 26.41
CA THR A 370 -9.65 -6.27 25.14
C THR A 370 -8.67 -6.69 24.04
N LEU A 371 -9.14 -7.54 23.14
CA LEU A 371 -8.45 -7.93 21.91
C LEU A 371 -9.43 -7.78 20.75
N TYR A 372 -9.03 -7.07 19.69
CA TYR A 372 -9.78 -6.97 18.44
C TYR A 372 -8.99 -7.68 17.33
N PRO A 373 -9.29 -8.96 17.07
CA PRO A 373 -8.57 -9.73 16.07
C PRO A 373 -8.65 -9.11 14.68
N SER A 374 -7.58 -9.29 13.92
CA SER A 374 -7.55 -9.04 12.51
C SER A 374 -8.18 -10.21 11.77
N ASN A 375 -9.47 -10.10 11.48
CA ASN A 375 -10.10 -11.01 10.52
C ASN A 375 -9.40 -10.87 9.16
N LYS A 376 -8.97 -12.03 8.61
CA LYS A 376 -8.32 -12.21 7.32
C LYS A 376 -8.99 -11.41 6.21
#